data_AF-A0A919XPW4-F1
#
_entry.id   AF-A0A919XPW4-F1
#
_cell.length_a   1.000
_cell.length_b   1.000
_cell.length_c   1.000
_cell.angle_alpha   90.00
_cell.angle_beta   90.00
_cell.angle_gamma   90.00
#
_symmetry.space_group_name_H-M   'P 1'
#
loop_
_entity.id
_entity.type
_entity.pdbx_description
1 polymer ?
#
loop_
_entity_poly.entity_id
_entity_poly.type
_entity_poly.pdbx_seq_one_letter_code
_entity_poly.pdbx_strand_id
1 'polypeptide(L)'
;MNGNIKESIKSILGDNSFNKLLFKSIALLKLTRRRKFGLFLLCVLLFIMYMFVFNKHIDAIKSSKEIVGNAQSILISLFSVVITGYAIFQALTNGKTLIAMLKVNREKMSKFQEYNYFFFSISLLYLFIIIFNFITSIFLNNIPDKWSLLFLDKKTNDTLYSVLMSLYIVFILNALIEMKSFVYNLYQLFSTHAVASAIQQIEKEKAP
;
A
#
# COMPACT_ATOMS: atom_id res chain seq x y z
N MET A 1 26.42 18.13 18.05
CA MET A 1 25.38 17.43 17.24
C MET A 1 24.41 16.77 18.21
N ASN A 2 23.10 17.06 18.10
CA ASN A 2 22.08 16.60 19.05
C ASN A 2 22.08 15.05 19.13
N GLY A 3 22.08 14.45 20.33
CA GLY A 3 22.23 13.00 20.51
C GLY A 3 21.28 12.16 19.65
N ASN A 4 20.02 12.61 19.54
CA ASN A 4 18.96 11.98 18.74
C ASN A 4 19.30 11.88 17.24
N ILE A 5 20.01 12.87 16.69
CA ILE A 5 20.38 12.88 15.26
C ILE A 5 21.44 11.82 15.01
N LYS A 6 22.44 11.70 15.90
CA LYS A 6 23.51 10.70 15.80
C LYS A 6 22.95 9.27 15.85
N GLU A 7 22.00 9.02 16.75
CA GLU A 7 21.30 7.73 16.82
C GLU A 7 20.49 7.43 15.57
N SER A 8 19.74 8.42 15.05
CA SER A 8 18.95 8.26 13.83
C SER A 8 19.83 7.92 12.62
N ILE A 9 20.95 8.63 12.45
CA ILE A 9 21.93 8.35 11.40
C ILE A 9 22.49 6.93 11.53
N LYS A 10 22.92 6.53 12.74
CA LYS A 10 23.43 5.18 13.00
C LYS A 10 22.38 4.10 12.69
N SER A 11 21.11 4.35 12.99
CA SER A 11 20.03 3.42 12.68
C SER A 11 19.71 3.33 11.18
N ILE A 12 19.89 4.41 10.41
CA ILE A 12 19.67 4.43 8.96
C ILE A 12 20.81 3.71 8.24
N LEU A 13 22.06 4.02 8.61
CA LEU A 13 23.26 3.47 7.99
C LEU A 13 23.63 2.06 8.46
N GLY A 14 23.10 1.62 9.61
CA GLY A 14 23.35 0.26 10.09
C GLY A 14 22.83 -0.78 9.10
N ASP A 15 23.54 -1.89 8.96
CA ASP A 15 23.15 -3.01 8.12
C ASP A 15 21.77 -3.53 8.53
N ASN A 16 20.77 -3.15 7.74
CA ASN A 16 19.43 -3.68 7.84
C ASN A 16 19.27 -4.69 6.71
N SER A 17 19.35 -5.99 7.03
CA SER A 17 18.98 -7.05 6.10
C SER A 17 17.60 -6.77 5.49
N PHE A 18 17.38 -7.13 4.23
CA PHE A 18 16.11 -6.94 3.53
C PHE A 18 14.90 -7.40 4.35
N ASN A 19 14.96 -8.59 4.96
CA ASN A 19 13.88 -9.13 5.78
C ASN A 19 13.53 -8.22 6.97
N LYS A 20 14.56 -7.74 7.68
CA LYS A 20 14.39 -6.81 8.80
C LYS A 20 13.77 -5.48 8.36
N LEU A 21 14.18 -4.97 7.21
CA LEU A 21 13.60 -3.78 6.59
C LEU A 21 12.12 -4.01 6.27
N LEU A 22 11.82 -5.10 5.57
CA LEU A 22 10.49 -5.52 5.16
C LEU A 22 9.54 -5.69 6.35
N PHE A 23 9.96 -6.36 7.42
CA PHE A 23 9.15 -6.51 8.64
C PHE A 23 8.85 -5.17 9.32
N LYS A 24 9.86 -4.30 9.46
CA LYS A 24 9.67 -2.95 10.03
C LYS A 24 8.70 -2.12 9.19
N SER A 25 8.85 -2.21 7.88
CA SER A 25 8.04 -1.53 6.88
C SER A 25 6.57 -2.01 6.90
N ILE A 26 6.31 -3.31 6.78
CA ILE A 26 4.95 -3.86 6.78
C ILE A 26 4.20 -3.54 8.07
N ALA A 27 4.90 -3.43 9.20
CA ALA A 27 4.28 -3.02 10.46
C ALA A 27 3.64 -1.62 10.40
N LEU A 28 4.07 -0.75 9.47
CA LEU A 28 3.48 0.57 9.24
C LEU A 28 2.18 0.51 8.43
N LEU A 29 1.94 -0.58 7.70
CA LEU A 29 0.68 -0.84 6.98
C LEU A 29 -0.37 -1.53 7.87
N LYS A 30 -0.22 -1.42 9.20
CA LYS A 30 -1.08 -2.14 10.14
C LYS A 30 -2.50 -1.58 10.12
N LEU A 31 -3.41 -2.46 9.75
CA LEU A 31 -4.85 -2.20 9.75
C LEU A 31 -5.37 -1.89 11.16
N THR A 32 -6.09 -0.77 11.29
CA THR A 32 -6.83 -0.44 12.51
C THR A 32 -7.98 -1.44 12.73
N ARG A 33 -8.37 -1.68 13.99
CA ARG A 33 -9.48 -2.62 14.30
C ARG A 33 -10.78 -2.26 13.58
N ARG A 34 -11.12 -0.96 13.50
CA ARG A 34 -12.28 -0.45 12.77
C ARG A 34 -12.22 -0.81 11.28
N ARG A 35 -11.04 -0.65 10.66
CA ARG A 35 -10.85 -1.00 9.25
C ARG A 35 -10.93 -2.51 9.01
N LYS A 36 -10.32 -3.32 9.88
CA LYS A 36 -10.44 -4.79 9.79
C LYS A 36 -11.90 -5.24 9.84
N PHE A 37 -12.67 -4.68 10.77
CA PHE A 37 -14.10 -4.99 10.90
C PHE A 37 -14.88 -4.55 9.66
N GLY A 38 -14.65 -3.33 9.15
CA GLY A 38 -15.29 -2.85 7.92
C GLY A 38 -14.98 -3.71 6.69
N LEU A 39 -13.71 -4.11 6.51
CA LEU A 39 -13.30 -5.00 5.43
C LEU A 39 -13.90 -6.39 5.56
N PHE A 40 -14.02 -6.90 6.80
CA PHE A 40 -14.68 -8.19 7.06
C PHE A 40 -16.16 -8.14 6.70
N LEU A 41 -16.89 -7.11 7.15
CA LEU A 41 -18.30 -6.92 6.78
C LEU A 41 -18.48 -6.81 5.27
N LEU A 42 -17.59 -6.06 4.60
CA LEU A 42 -17.60 -5.95 3.15
C LEU A 42 -17.35 -7.30 2.48
N CYS A 43 -16.42 -8.12 3.00
CA CYS A 43 -16.15 -9.46 2.51
C CYS A 43 -17.38 -10.35 2.60
N VAL A 44 -18.07 -10.35 3.74
CA VAL A 44 -19.30 -11.11 3.96
C VAL A 44 -20.40 -10.65 3.00
N LEU A 45 -20.57 -9.33 2.85
CA LEU A 45 -21.55 -8.76 1.91
C LEU A 45 -21.27 -9.21 0.47
N LEU A 46 -20.03 -9.07 0.01
CA LEU A 46 -19.63 -9.49 -1.35
C LEU A 46 -19.82 -11.00 -1.53
N PHE A 47 -19.47 -11.81 -0.54
CA PHE A 47 -19.69 -13.25 -0.58
C PHE A 47 -21.18 -13.60 -0.78
N ILE A 48 -22.08 -12.97 -0.01
CA ILE A 48 -23.53 -13.15 -0.15
C ILE A 48 -23.98 -12.73 -1.56
N MET A 49 -23.52 -11.59 -2.07
CA MET A 49 -23.86 -11.12 -3.41
C MET A 49 -23.39 -12.10 -4.50
N TYR A 50 -22.17 -12.61 -4.42
CA TYR A 50 -21.67 -13.58 -5.38
C TYR A 50 -22.46 -14.89 -5.35
N MET A 51 -22.71 -15.41 -4.15
CA MET A 51 -23.43 -16.67 -3.95
C MET A 51 -24.87 -16.65 -4.46
N PHE A 52 -25.62 -15.58 -4.15
CA PHE A 52 -27.06 -15.57 -4.40
C PHE A 52 -27.48 -14.80 -5.66
N VAL A 53 -26.67 -13.81 -6.06
CA VAL A 53 -27.01 -12.89 -7.17
C VAL A 53 -26.12 -13.16 -8.37
N PHE A 54 -24.80 -13.03 -8.25
CA PHE A 54 -23.93 -12.96 -9.43
C PHE A 54 -23.66 -14.30 -10.12
N ASN A 55 -23.47 -15.39 -9.38
CA ASN A 55 -23.14 -16.70 -9.98
C ASN A 55 -24.24 -17.24 -10.91
N LYS A 56 -25.48 -16.73 -10.81
CA LYS A 56 -26.58 -17.14 -11.69
C LYS A 56 -26.55 -16.47 -13.06
N HIS A 57 -25.82 -15.37 -13.20
CA HIS A 57 -25.93 -14.47 -14.35
C HIS A 57 -24.59 -14.18 -15.04
N ILE A 58 -23.48 -14.68 -14.48
CA ILE A 58 -22.14 -14.30 -14.92
C ILE A 58 -21.29 -15.54 -15.21
N ASP A 59 -20.60 -15.52 -16.34
CA ASP A 59 -19.53 -16.46 -16.64
C ASP A 59 -18.32 -16.16 -15.72
N ALA A 60 -18.13 -17.03 -14.72
CA ALA A 60 -17.20 -16.83 -13.62
C ALA A 60 -15.77 -16.45 -14.08
N ILE A 61 -15.21 -17.22 -15.01
CA ILE A 61 -13.84 -16.99 -15.52
C ILE A 61 -13.75 -15.69 -16.31
N LYS A 62 -14.72 -15.40 -17.18
CA LYS A 62 -14.75 -14.18 -17.97
C LYS A 62 -14.80 -12.95 -17.08
N SER A 63 -15.69 -12.94 -16.08
CA SER A 63 -15.79 -11.84 -15.13
C SER A 63 -14.52 -11.69 -14.28
N SER A 64 -13.89 -12.78 -13.87
CA SER A 64 -12.60 -12.73 -13.18
C SER A 64 -11.51 -12.09 -14.04
N LYS A 65 -11.43 -12.43 -15.34
CA LYS A 65 -10.47 -11.81 -16.26
C LYS A 65 -10.66 -10.28 -16.33
N GLU A 66 -11.90 -9.84 -16.49
CA GLU A 66 -12.24 -8.41 -16.56
C GLU A 66 -11.91 -7.69 -15.24
N ILE A 67 -12.28 -8.26 -14.10
CA ILE A 67 -12.00 -7.68 -12.78
C ILE A 67 -10.50 -7.60 -12.50
N VAL A 68 -9.75 -8.68 -12.79
CA VAL A 68 -8.28 -8.71 -12.61
C VAL A 68 -7.61 -7.71 -13.54
N GLY A 69 -8.02 -7.64 -14.81
CA GLY A 69 -7.50 -6.68 -15.78
C GLY A 69 -7.76 -5.22 -15.38
N ASN A 70 -8.97 -4.91 -14.94
CA ASN A 70 -9.32 -3.57 -14.45
C ASN A 70 -8.51 -3.21 -13.21
N ALA A 71 -8.39 -4.13 -12.25
CA ALA A 71 -7.58 -3.92 -11.06
C ALA A 71 -6.10 -3.68 -11.42
N GLN A 72 -5.54 -4.46 -12.36
CA GLN A 72 -4.17 -4.29 -12.84
C GLN A 72 -3.92 -2.89 -13.40
N SER A 73 -4.81 -2.39 -14.26
CA SER A 73 -4.70 -1.06 -14.88
C SER A 73 -4.69 0.06 -13.82
N ILE A 74 -5.61 -0.02 -12.85
CA ILE A 74 -5.70 0.93 -11.74
C ILE A 74 -4.41 0.86 -10.88
N LEU A 75 -3.94 -0.34 -10.55
CA LEU A 75 -2.77 -0.52 -9.68
C LEU A 75 -1.47 -0.03 -10.32
N ILE A 76 -1.25 -0.27 -11.61
CA ILE A 76 -0.09 0.26 -12.34
C ILE A 76 -0.09 1.79 -12.30
N SER A 77 -1.25 2.41 -12.55
CA SER A 77 -1.40 3.86 -12.51
C SER A 77 -1.08 4.42 -11.12
N LEU A 78 -1.61 3.79 -10.07
CA LEU A 78 -1.34 4.20 -8.69
C LEU A 78 0.10 3.91 -8.25
N PHE A 79 0.73 2.86 -8.75
CA PHE A 79 2.14 2.59 -8.48
C PHE A 79 3.03 3.71 -9.02
N SER A 80 2.75 4.22 -10.22
CA SER A 80 3.43 5.41 -10.76
C SER A 80 3.24 6.65 -9.89
N VAL A 81 2.03 6.85 -9.34
CA VAL A 81 1.75 7.93 -8.38
C VAL A 81 2.57 7.75 -7.10
N VAL A 82 2.68 6.53 -6.59
CA VAL A 82 3.49 6.20 -5.40
C VAL A 82 4.97 6.53 -5.63
N ILE A 83 5.54 6.09 -6.76
CA ILE A 83 6.94 6.38 -7.11
C ILE A 83 7.17 7.89 -7.27
N THR A 84 6.24 8.59 -7.92
CA THR A 84 6.30 10.05 -8.06
C THR A 84 6.28 10.75 -6.69
N GLY A 85 5.38 10.34 -5.80
CA GLY A 85 5.32 10.88 -4.43
C GLY A 85 6.60 10.57 -3.64
N TYR A 86 7.19 9.40 -3.83
CA TYR A 86 8.48 9.08 -3.20
C TYR A 86 9.61 9.96 -3.74
N ALA A 87 9.64 10.25 -5.05
CA ALA A 87 10.60 11.19 -5.63
C ALA A 87 10.43 12.61 -5.07
N ILE A 88 9.18 13.08 -4.94
CA ILE A 88 8.86 14.35 -4.26
C ILE A 88 9.37 14.32 -2.82
N PHE A 89 9.18 13.20 -2.11
CA PHE A 89 9.67 13.05 -0.75
C PHE A 89 11.19 13.21 -0.67
N GLN A 90 11.92 12.54 -1.56
CA GLN A 90 13.38 12.65 -1.62
C GLN A 90 13.83 14.07 -1.96
N ALA A 91 13.13 14.77 -2.86
CA ALA A 91 13.46 16.14 -3.24
C ALA A 91 13.26 17.15 -2.10
N LEU A 92 12.17 17.02 -1.34
CA LEU A 92 11.84 17.94 -0.23
C LEU A 92 12.64 17.64 1.04
N THR A 93 13.13 16.41 1.20
CA THR A 93 13.83 16.02 2.43
C THR A 93 15.31 16.35 2.38
N ASN A 94 15.63 17.63 2.22
CA ASN A 94 16.99 18.16 2.18
C ASN A 94 17.24 19.17 3.32
N GLY A 95 18.50 19.53 3.54
CA GLY A 95 18.90 20.63 4.42
C GLY A 95 18.24 20.61 5.80
N LYS A 96 17.56 21.72 6.16
CA LYS A 96 16.89 21.87 7.45
C LYS A 96 15.66 20.98 7.62
N THR A 97 14.97 20.63 6.54
CA THR A 97 13.83 19.71 6.56
C THR A 97 14.27 18.33 7.01
N LEU A 98 15.35 17.80 6.45
CA LEU A 98 15.95 16.53 6.87
C LEU A 98 16.34 16.58 8.35
N ILE A 99 17.02 17.64 8.79
CA ILE A 99 17.43 17.81 10.19
C ILE A 99 16.20 17.84 11.13
N ALA A 100 15.15 18.56 10.75
CA ALA A 100 13.90 18.62 11.53
C ALA A 100 13.28 17.24 11.67
N MET A 101 13.23 16.45 10.59
CA MET A 101 12.67 15.11 10.58
C MET A 101 13.53 14.10 11.35
N LEU A 102 14.86 14.24 11.33
CA LEU A 102 15.78 13.42 12.13
C LEU A 102 15.75 13.78 13.63
N LYS A 103 15.43 15.03 13.97
CA LYS A 103 15.36 15.49 15.36
C LYS A 103 14.13 14.95 16.08
N VAL A 104 13.00 14.81 15.36
CA VAL A 104 11.77 14.23 15.90
C VAL A 104 11.89 12.70 15.90
N ASN A 105 12.24 12.15 17.05
CA ASN A 105 12.28 10.71 17.31
C ASN A 105 11.11 10.34 18.24
N ARG A 106 10.13 9.60 17.72
CA ARG A 106 9.05 9.01 18.53
C ARG A 106 9.24 7.50 18.46
N GLU A 107 9.26 6.84 19.62
CA GLU A 107 9.17 5.37 19.71
C GLU A 107 10.20 4.60 18.85
N LYS A 108 11.49 4.99 18.93
CA LYS A 108 12.67 4.30 18.34
C LYS A 108 12.93 4.52 16.84
N MET A 109 12.18 5.39 16.17
CA MET A 109 12.51 5.80 14.80
C MET A 109 12.26 7.29 14.59
N SER A 110 13.11 7.91 13.76
CA SER A 110 12.90 9.30 13.34
C SER A 110 11.73 9.42 12.38
N LYS A 111 11.14 10.61 12.29
CA LYS A 111 10.09 10.88 11.30
C LYS A 111 10.55 10.64 9.86
N PHE A 112 11.82 10.89 9.57
CA PHE A 112 12.41 10.53 8.27
C PHE A 112 12.31 9.03 7.99
N GLN A 113 12.73 8.19 8.95
CA GLN A 113 12.68 6.74 8.80
C GLN A 113 11.24 6.23 8.66
N GLU A 114 10.29 6.79 9.43
CA GLU A 114 8.89 6.43 9.35
C GLU A 114 8.32 6.64 7.94
N TYR A 115 8.53 7.82 7.34
CA TYR A 115 8.08 8.06 5.96
C TYR A 115 8.82 7.19 4.96
N ASN A 116 10.14 7.07 5.08
CA ASN A 116 10.95 6.28 4.16
C ASN A 116 10.51 4.80 4.15
N TYR A 117 10.30 4.21 5.32
CA TYR A 117 9.79 2.85 5.46
C TYR A 117 8.35 2.72 5.00
N PHE A 118 7.49 3.71 5.23
CA PHE A 118 6.12 3.71 4.72
C PHE A 118 6.09 3.71 3.19
N PHE A 119 6.84 4.61 2.52
CA PHE A 119 6.95 4.65 1.06
C PHE A 119 7.47 3.31 0.50
N PHE A 120 8.52 2.76 1.12
CA PHE A 120 9.03 1.44 0.74
C PHE A 120 7.95 0.34 0.87
N SER A 121 7.17 0.35 1.95
CA SER A 121 6.12 -0.65 2.20
C SER A 121 5.01 -0.58 1.16
N ILE A 122 4.51 0.62 0.87
CA ILE A 122 3.42 0.79 -0.09
C ILE A 122 3.91 0.46 -1.51
N SER A 123 5.15 0.83 -1.88
CA SER A 123 5.75 0.40 -3.14
C SER A 123 5.82 -1.12 -3.26
N LEU A 124 6.28 -1.83 -2.21
CA LEU A 124 6.31 -3.29 -2.20
C LEU A 124 4.91 -3.91 -2.28
N LEU A 125 3.92 -3.36 -1.57
CA LEU A 125 2.54 -3.82 -1.62
C LEU A 125 2.00 -3.75 -3.05
N TYR A 126 2.12 -2.60 -3.71
CA TYR A 126 1.63 -2.43 -5.08
C TYR A 126 2.38 -3.32 -6.07
N LEU A 127 3.70 -3.41 -5.97
CA LEU A 127 4.50 -4.30 -6.81
C LEU A 127 4.09 -5.77 -6.64
N PHE A 128 3.88 -6.21 -5.39
CA PHE A 128 3.41 -7.55 -5.09
C PHE A 128 2.06 -7.84 -5.74
N ILE A 129 1.09 -6.93 -5.64
CA ILE A 129 -0.23 -7.12 -6.23
C ILE A 129 -0.16 -7.12 -7.76
N ILE A 130 0.65 -6.24 -8.37
CA ILE A 130 0.87 -6.22 -9.83
C ILE A 130 1.42 -7.56 -10.33
N ILE A 131 2.40 -8.13 -9.62
CA ILE A 131 2.97 -9.45 -9.96
C ILE A 131 1.91 -10.56 -9.77
N PHE A 132 1.20 -10.53 -8.64
CA PHE A 132 0.14 -11.49 -8.36
C PHE A 132 -0.98 -11.49 -9.41
N ASN A 133 -1.42 -10.29 -9.82
CA ASN A 133 -2.43 -10.12 -10.87
C ASN A 133 -1.91 -10.56 -12.24
N PHE A 134 -0.64 -10.30 -12.55
CA PHE A 134 -0.02 -10.79 -13.78
C PHE A 134 -0.01 -12.32 -13.85
N ILE A 135 0.44 -12.98 -12.78
CA ILE A 135 0.42 -14.45 -12.67
C ILE A 135 -1.01 -14.97 -12.80
N THR A 136 -1.96 -14.36 -12.08
CA THR A 136 -3.39 -14.74 -12.14
C THR A 136 -3.95 -14.58 -13.55
N SER A 137 -3.59 -13.51 -14.25
CA SER A 137 -4.02 -13.26 -15.64
C SER A 137 -3.50 -14.32 -16.59
N ILE A 138 -2.25 -14.78 -16.42
CA ILE A 138 -1.72 -15.91 -17.20
C ILE A 138 -2.60 -17.14 -16.99
N PHE A 139 -2.91 -17.51 -15.75
CA PHE A 139 -3.76 -18.68 -15.48
C PHE A 139 -5.16 -18.52 -16.09
N LEU A 140 -5.82 -17.40 -15.85
CA LEU A 140 -7.18 -17.16 -16.33
C LEU A 140 -7.26 -17.16 -17.86
N ASN A 141 -6.29 -16.57 -18.56
CA ASN A 141 -6.28 -16.50 -20.02
C ASN A 141 -6.03 -17.85 -20.71
N ASN A 142 -5.49 -18.83 -19.99
CA ASN A 142 -5.21 -20.16 -20.53
C ASN A 142 -6.29 -21.20 -20.21
N ILE A 143 -7.38 -20.82 -19.53
CA ILE A 143 -8.53 -21.69 -19.27
C ILE A 143 -9.78 -21.26 -20.05
N PRO A 144 -10.61 -22.22 -20.51
CA PRO A 144 -11.90 -21.91 -21.14
C PRO A 144 -12.83 -21.14 -20.21
N ASP A 145 -13.69 -20.28 -20.75
CA ASP A 145 -14.58 -19.44 -19.94
C ASP A 145 -15.61 -20.25 -19.12
N LYS A 146 -15.93 -21.47 -19.57
CA LYS A 146 -16.86 -22.41 -18.90
C LYS A 146 -16.14 -23.45 -18.03
N TRP A 147 -14.88 -23.22 -17.70
CA TRP A 147 -14.09 -24.17 -16.93
C TRP A 147 -14.57 -24.27 -15.47
N SER A 148 -14.51 -25.48 -14.90
CA SER A 148 -14.80 -25.77 -13.49
C SER A 148 -13.93 -26.91 -12.97
N LEU A 149 -13.77 -27.02 -11.65
CA LEU A 149 -13.02 -28.13 -11.05
C LEU A 149 -13.86 -29.41 -11.16
N LEU A 150 -13.39 -30.36 -11.98
CA LEU A 150 -14.09 -31.60 -12.32
C LEU A 150 -14.34 -32.52 -11.11
N PHE A 151 -13.53 -32.40 -10.06
CA PHE A 151 -13.64 -33.20 -8.83
C PHE A 151 -14.61 -32.61 -7.79
N LEU A 152 -15.20 -31.44 -8.07
CA LEU A 152 -16.16 -30.78 -7.18
C LEU A 152 -17.53 -30.70 -7.85
N ASP A 153 -18.58 -30.78 -7.05
CA ASP A 153 -19.92 -30.49 -7.51
C ASP A 153 -20.08 -29.00 -7.82
N LYS A 154 -21.11 -28.67 -8.62
CA LYS A 154 -21.36 -27.29 -9.06
C LYS A 154 -21.49 -26.33 -7.87
N LYS A 155 -22.22 -26.73 -6.82
CA LYS A 155 -22.46 -25.88 -5.65
C LYS A 155 -21.15 -25.57 -4.92
N THR A 156 -20.26 -26.53 -4.79
CA THR A 156 -18.94 -26.29 -4.16
C THR A 156 -18.05 -25.42 -5.04
N ASN A 157 -18.06 -25.61 -6.37
CA ASN A 157 -17.36 -24.72 -7.30
C ASN A 157 -17.85 -23.26 -7.18
N ASP A 158 -19.17 -23.04 -7.17
CA ASP A 158 -19.78 -21.71 -7.05
C ASP A 158 -19.46 -21.07 -5.68
N THR A 159 -19.42 -21.89 -4.62
CA THR A 159 -19.03 -21.44 -3.27
C THR A 159 -17.58 -21.00 -3.24
N LEU A 160 -16.68 -21.83 -3.77
CA LEU A 160 -15.25 -21.55 -3.81
C LEU A 160 -14.98 -20.27 -4.62
N TYR A 161 -15.62 -20.13 -5.79
CA TYR A 161 -15.54 -18.93 -6.61
C TYR A 161 -15.94 -17.66 -5.83
N SER A 162 -17.08 -17.72 -5.12
CA SER A 162 -17.58 -16.58 -4.33
C SER A 162 -16.64 -16.18 -3.20
N VAL A 163 -16.04 -17.17 -2.52
CA VAL A 163 -15.03 -16.93 -1.48
C VAL A 163 -13.78 -16.28 -2.07
N LEU A 164 -13.25 -16.85 -3.16
CA LEU A 164 -12.03 -16.33 -3.78
C LEU A 164 -12.22 -14.91 -4.33
N MET A 165 -13.32 -14.65 -5.02
CA MET A 165 -13.61 -13.33 -5.58
C MET A 165 -13.85 -12.28 -4.51
N SER A 166 -14.59 -12.61 -3.44
CA SER A 166 -14.79 -11.67 -2.33
C SER A 166 -13.48 -11.32 -1.62
N LEU A 167 -12.64 -12.32 -1.33
CA LEU A 167 -11.31 -12.10 -0.75
C LEU A 167 -10.43 -11.26 -1.65
N TYR A 168 -10.41 -11.56 -2.96
CA TYR A 168 -9.64 -10.81 -3.95
C TYR A 168 -10.06 -9.33 -3.97
N ILE A 169 -11.36 -9.05 -4.14
CA ILE A 169 -11.86 -7.67 -4.21
C ILE A 169 -11.55 -6.91 -2.92
N VAL A 170 -11.76 -7.53 -1.76
CA VAL A 170 -11.44 -6.90 -0.46
C VAL A 170 -9.94 -6.62 -0.35
N PHE A 171 -9.09 -7.52 -0.83
CA PHE A 171 -7.64 -7.32 -0.84
C PHE A 171 -7.23 -6.15 -1.73
N ILE A 172 -7.79 -6.04 -2.95
CA ILE A 172 -7.54 -4.91 -3.86
C ILE A 172 -8.05 -3.60 -3.24
N LEU A 173 -9.29 -3.56 -2.76
CA LEU A 173 -9.87 -2.38 -2.11
C LEU A 173 -9.04 -1.94 -0.89
N ASN A 174 -8.52 -2.91 -0.13
CA ASN A 174 -7.65 -2.61 0.98
C ASN A 174 -6.37 -1.87 0.53
N ALA A 175 -5.75 -2.29 -0.56
CA ALA A 175 -4.60 -1.57 -1.13
C ALA A 175 -4.99 -0.16 -1.59
N LEU A 176 -6.13 -0.02 -2.28
CA LEU A 176 -6.63 1.29 -2.72
C LEU A 176 -6.89 2.27 -1.56
N ILE A 177 -7.40 1.77 -0.43
CA ILE A 177 -7.60 2.59 0.77
C ILE A 177 -6.28 3.13 1.32
N GLU A 178 -5.14 2.43 1.15
CA GLU A 178 -3.84 2.95 1.60
C GLU A 178 -3.39 4.21 0.84
N MET A 179 -3.92 4.47 -0.36
CA MET A 179 -3.63 5.72 -1.06
C MET A 179 -4.07 6.94 -0.26
N LYS A 180 -5.12 6.84 0.56
CA LYS A 180 -5.52 7.92 1.46
C LYS A 180 -4.41 8.25 2.46
N SER A 181 -3.83 7.21 3.08
CA SER A 181 -2.71 7.35 4.02
C SER A 181 -1.48 7.95 3.33
N PHE A 182 -1.21 7.52 2.09
CA PHE A 182 -0.13 8.05 1.28
C PHE A 182 -0.30 9.56 0.96
N VAL A 183 -1.48 9.98 0.50
CA VAL A 183 -1.75 11.41 0.22
C VAL A 183 -1.61 12.24 1.49
N TYR A 184 -2.09 11.73 2.62
CA TYR A 184 -1.95 12.40 3.91
C TYR A 184 -0.47 12.56 4.32
N ASN A 185 0.36 11.52 4.13
CA ASN A 185 1.79 11.57 4.44
C ASN A 185 2.52 12.57 3.54
N LEU A 186 2.16 12.66 2.25
CA LEU A 186 2.70 13.70 1.36
C LEU A 186 2.31 15.10 1.83
N TYR A 187 1.05 15.31 2.20
CA TYR A 187 0.61 16.60 2.74
C TYR A 187 1.41 17.02 3.98
N GLN A 188 1.58 16.11 4.94
CA GLN A 188 2.38 16.38 6.14
C GLN A 188 3.84 16.74 5.81
N LEU A 189 4.41 16.07 4.81
CA LEU A 189 5.75 16.38 4.35
C LEU A 189 5.85 17.79 3.77
N PHE A 190 4.92 18.17 2.89
CA PHE A 190 4.87 19.53 2.32
C PHE A 190 4.79 20.59 3.41
N SER A 191 3.91 20.40 4.41
CA SER A 191 3.81 21.31 5.55
C SER A 191 5.12 21.38 6.35
N THR A 192 5.76 20.23 6.59
CA THR A 192 7.04 20.17 7.32
C THR A 192 8.14 20.92 6.58
N HIS A 193 8.25 20.72 5.26
CA HIS A 193 9.22 21.43 4.42
C HIS A 193 8.96 22.94 4.40
N ALA A 194 7.71 23.36 4.23
CA ALA A 194 7.34 24.77 4.21
C ALA A 194 7.71 25.47 5.53
N VAL A 195 7.39 24.85 6.67
CA VAL A 195 7.74 25.39 8.00
C VAL A 195 9.26 25.44 8.19
N ALA A 196 9.98 24.37 7.84
CA ALA A 196 11.44 24.34 7.97
C ALA A 196 12.12 25.42 7.10
N SER A 197 11.60 25.65 5.89
CA SER A 197 12.09 26.67 4.96
C SER A 197 11.78 28.08 5.47
N ALA A 198 10.58 28.33 6.00
CA ALA A 198 10.21 29.60 6.59
C ALA A 198 11.09 29.95 7.80
N ILE A 199 11.33 29.00 8.71
CA ILE A 199 12.25 29.17 9.84
C ILE A 199 13.66 29.50 9.33
N GLN A 200 14.13 28.81 8.29
CA GLN A 200 15.43 29.07 7.70
C GLN A 200 15.57 30.51 7.20
N GLN A 201 14.53 31.03 6.58
CA GLN A 201 14.54 32.38 6.03
C GLN A 201 14.51 33.44 7.13
N ILE A 202 13.68 33.25 8.16
CA ILE A 202 13.64 34.13 9.34
C ILE A 202 15.00 34.17 10.05
N GLU A 203 15.68 33.02 10.19
CA GLU A 203 17.01 32.97 10.79
C GLU A 203 18.07 33.68 9.94
N LYS A 204 17.96 33.63 8.60
CA LYS A 204 18.85 34.37 7.70
C LYS A 204 18.64 35.88 7.79
N GLU A 205 17.39 36.33 7.90
CA GLU A 205 17.07 37.76 8.06
C GLU A 205 17.52 38.33 9.42
N LYS A 206 17.66 37.47 10.43
CA LYS A 206 18.16 37.85 11.77
C LYS A 206 19.67 37.75 11.91
N ALA A 207 20.38 37.16 10.96
CA ALA A 207 21.83 37.11 10.96
C ALA A 207 22.38 38.45 10.41
N PRO A 208 23.23 39.17 11.17
CA PRO A 208 23.76 40.48 10.78
C PRO A 208 24.63 40.42 9.52
#